data_AF-A0A5Q4E457-F1
#
_entry.id   AF-A0A5Q4E457-F1
#
_cell.length_a   1.000
_cell.length_b   1.000
_cell.length_c   1.000
_cell.angle_alpha   90.00
_cell.angle_beta   90.00
_cell.angle_gamma   90.00
#
_symmetry.space_group_name_H-M   'P 1'
#
loop_
_entity.id
_entity.type
_entity.pdbx_description
1 polymer ?
#
loop_
_entity_poly.entity_id
_entity_poly.type
_entity_poly.pdbx_seq_one_letter_code
_entity_poly.pdbx_strand_id
1 'polypeptide(L)'
;MTEPTSLHSFCKDRNLAKTTVRRWLNEQGYSTSEGLSPAAVEAALTQFCPAALPSAAAAAPLAKVEILTGNHRATLEAPAMPGQIDLARFRGDIEVRSYEDPVNEAAAAMALFDALSSAMDKDLDQSFTQLETTTVTVQQLEQRAEALKEKQLEYQITQKILARLQNQKTSELSELLGKAQALGGGGGQ
;
A
#
# COMPACT_ATOMS: atom_id res chain seq x y z
N MET A 1 -2.18 37.05 4.76
CA MET A 1 -2.67 36.59 3.45
C MET A 1 -1.90 35.33 3.10
N THR A 2 -2.45 34.16 3.40
CA THR A 2 -1.84 32.86 3.06
C THR A 2 -2.35 32.44 1.69
N GLU A 3 -1.45 32.30 0.72
CA GLU A 3 -1.78 31.93 -0.65
C GLU A 3 -2.44 30.54 -0.70
N PRO A 4 -3.46 30.33 -1.56
CA PRO A 4 -4.10 29.03 -1.72
C PRO A 4 -3.08 28.01 -2.22
N THR A 5 -2.74 27.03 -1.38
CA THR A 5 -1.82 25.97 -1.77
C THR A 5 -2.52 25.05 -2.77
N SER A 6 -1.94 24.87 -3.95
CA SER A 6 -2.53 23.97 -4.94
C SER A 6 -2.45 22.51 -4.45
N LEU A 7 -3.48 21.71 -4.72
CA LEU A 7 -3.47 20.27 -4.40
C LEU A 7 -2.27 19.55 -5.01
N HIS A 8 -1.81 20.01 -6.19
CA HIS A 8 -0.69 19.41 -6.88
C HIS A 8 0.65 19.69 -6.19
N SER A 9 0.90 20.93 -5.73
CA SER A 9 2.11 21.26 -4.96
C SER A 9 2.14 20.51 -3.63
N PHE A 10 1.02 20.48 -2.90
CA PHE A 10 0.91 19.74 -1.63
C PHE A 10 1.24 18.25 -1.79
N CYS A 11 0.70 17.58 -2.82
CA CYS A 11 0.97 16.17 -3.07
C CYS A 11 2.41 15.92 -3.52
N LYS A 12 2.99 16.83 -4.33
CA LYS A 12 4.37 16.71 -4.82
C LYS A 12 5.39 16.87 -3.68
N ASP A 13 5.16 17.83 -2.78
CA ASP A 13 6.09 18.14 -1.68
C ASP A 13 6.12 17.02 -0.63
N ARG A 14 5.05 16.24 -0.52
CA ARG A 14 4.90 15.15 0.47
C ARG A 14 4.92 13.75 -0.13
N ASN A 15 5.21 13.64 -1.43
CA ASN A 15 5.24 12.37 -2.17
C ASN A 15 3.95 11.54 -2.02
N LEU A 16 2.79 12.22 -2.02
CA LEU A 16 1.48 11.61 -1.84
C LEU A 16 0.77 11.43 -3.19
N ALA A 17 -0.02 10.36 -3.32
CA ALA A 17 -0.84 10.14 -4.50
C ALA A 17 -1.99 11.15 -4.57
N LYS A 18 -1.99 12.00 -5.61
CA LYS A 18 -2.98 13.08 -5.80
C LYS A 18 -4.44 12.58 -5.80
N THR A 19 -4.68 11.40 -6.36
CA THR A 19 -6.01 10.76 -6.40
C THR A 19 -6.51 10.39 -5.01
N THR A 20 -5.64 9.85 -4.16
CA THR A 20 -5.95 9.46 -2.77
C THR A 20 -6.27 10.69 -1.92
N VAL A 21 -5.45 11.72 -1.98
CA VAL A 21 -5.66 12.96 -1.21
C VAL A 21 -6.93 13.70 -1.68
N ARG A 22 -7.17 13.78 -2.99
CA ARG A 22 -8.38 14.42 -3.54
C ARG A 22 -9.66 13.71 -3.10
N ARG A 23 -9.67 12.37 -3.15
CA ARG A 23 -10.84 11.57 -2.77
C ARG A 23 -11.16 11.77 -1.29
N TRP A 24 -10.16 11.66 -0.43
CA TRP A 24 -10.32 11.85 1.01
C TRP A 24 -10.83 13.25 1.38
N LEU A 25 -10.28 14.30 0.75
CA LEU A 25 -10.73 15.67 0.97
C LEU A 25 -12.20 15.89 0.59
N ASN A 26 -12.63 15.32 -0.54
CA ASN A 26 -14.02 15.39 -0.96
C ASN A 26 -14.95 14.62 -0.01
N GLU A 27 -14.51 13.46 0.50
CA GLU A 27 -15.25 12.66 1.50
C GLU A 27 -15.41 13.39 2.84
N GLN A 28 -14.45 14.24 3.21
CA GLN A 28 -14.49 15.11 4.40
C GLN A 28 -15.18 16.47 4.15
N GLY A 29 -15.71 16.70 2.95
CA GLY A 29 -16.45 17.92 2.60
C GLY A 29 -15.57 19.14 2.27
N TYR A 30 -14.27 18.97 2.04
CA TYR A 30 -13.37 20.05 1.63
C TYR A 30 -13.40 20.26 0.11
N SER A 31 -13.67 21.48 -0.32
CA SER A 31 -13.62 21.85 -1.74
C SER A 31 -12.18 21.94 -2.26
N THR A 32 -11.93 21.36 -3.43
CA THR A 32 -10.62 21.39 -4.12
C THR A 32 -10.63 22.25 -5.40
N SER A 33 -11.73 22.96 -5.67
CA SER A 33 -11.97 23.68 -6.92
C SER A 33 -11.20 24.99 -7.06
N GLU A 34 -10.92 25.69 -5.95
CA GLU A 34 -10.22 26.98 -5.93
C GLU A 34 -8.86 26.93 -5.20
N GLY A 35 -8.37 25.72 -4.93
CA GLY A 35 -7.18 25.48 -4.10
C GLY A 35 -7.54 24.87 -2.74
N LEU A 36 -6.53 24.40 -2.00
CA LEU A 36 -6.74 23.87 -0.65
C LEU A 36 -6.96 25.02 0.33
N SER A 37 -8.06 24.98 1.07
CA SER A 37 -8.26 25.86 2.21
C SER A 37 -7.25 25.52 3.32
N PRO A 38 -6.87 26.48 4.18
CA PRO A 38 -5.93 26.23 5.27
C PRO A 38 -6.38 25.08 6.19
N ALA A 39 -7.69 24.98 6.47
CA ALA A 39 -8.27 23.89 7.25
C ALA A 39 -8.16 22.52 6.55
N ALA A 40 -8.30 22.49 5.21
CA ALA A 40 -8.13 21.27 4.44
C ALA A 40 -6.66 20.78 4.43
N VAL A 41 -5.71 21.72 4.40
CA VAL A 41 -4.27 21.40 4.49
C VAL A 41 -3.95 20.80 5.86
N GLU A 42 -4.42 21.39 6.95
CA GLU A 42 -4.18 20.89 8.32
C GLU A 42 -4.79 19.50 8.55
N ALA A 43 -6.01 19.28 8.07
CA ALA A 43 -6.67 17.98 8.12
C ALA A 43 -5.90 16.92 7.29
N ALA A 44 -5.48 17.28 6.07
CA ALA A 44 -4.69 16.38 5.22
C ALA A 44 -3.29 16.10 5.79
N LEU A 45 -2.67 17.07 6.46
CA LEU A 45 -1.38 16.89 7.14
C LEU A 45 -1.51 15.89 8.30
N THR A 46 -2.55 16.01 9.11
CA THR A 46 -2.80 15.07 10.22
C THR A 46 -3.00 13.64 9.72
N GLN A 47 -3.75 13.48 8.61
CA GLN A 47 -4.09 12.17 8.06
C GLN A 47 -2.95 11.50 7.30
N PHE A 48 -2.26 12.25 6.43
CA PHE A 48 -1.28 11.69 5.47
C PHE A 48 0.18 11.95 5.85
N CYS A 49 0.43 12.81 6.85
CA CYS A 49 1.75 13.07 7.40
C CYS A 49 1.69 13.06 8.94
N PRO A 50 1.28 11.94 9.58
CA PRO A 50 1.35 11.84 11.03
C PRO A 50 2.80 12.10 11.47
N ALA A 51 2.99 13.08 12.36
CA ALA A 51 4.31 13.40 12.88
C ALA A 51 4.95 12.13 13.46
N ALA A 52 6.18 11.84 13.04
CA ALA A 52 6.97 10.75 13.60
C ALA A 52 6.97 10.90 15.12
N LEU A 53 6.50 9.87 15.83
CA LEU A 53 6.57 9.82 17.28
C LEU A 53 8.02 10.05 17.73
N PRO A 54 8.30 10.99 18.65
CA PRO A 54 9.56 10.99 19.34
C PRO A 54 9.64 9.74 20.23
N SER A 55 10.59 8.87 19.92
CA SER A 55 11.20 7.97 20.88
C SER A 55 11.79 8.81 22.01
N ALA A 56 11.17 8.78 23.18
CA ALA A 56 11.73 9.28 24.43
C ALA A 56 11.08 8.56 25.61
N ALA A 57 11.73 7.47 26.01
CA ALA A 57 11.74 7.06 27.40
C ALA A 57 12.27 8.23 28.24
N ALA A 58 11.45 8.73 29.16
CA ALA A 58 11.89 9.56 30.28
C ALA A 58 10.81 9.56 31.38
N ALA A 59 10.60 8.40 32.00
CA ALA A 59 10.12 8.36 33.38
C ALA A 59 11.33 8.15 34.28
N ALA A 60 11.63 9.20 35.03
CA ALA A 60 12.55 9.39 36.16
C ALA A 60 13.51 8.24 36.57
N PRO A 61 14.79 8.56 36.85
CA PRO A 61 15.77 7.60 37.33
C PRO A 61 15.36 7.01 38.69
N LEU A 62 15.40 5.69 38.75
CA LEU A 62 15.32 4.84 39.93
C LEU A 62 16.15 5.42 41.09
N ALA A 63 15.46 5.90 42.13
CA ALA A 63 16.07 5.99 43.45
C ALA A 63 16.33 4.55 43.92
N LYS A 64 17.60 4.12 43.90
CA LYS A 64 18.07 2.91 44.58
C LYS A 64 17.76 3.07 46.07
N VAL A 65 16.74 2.36 46.53
CA VAL A 65 16.50 2.12 47.94
C VAL A 65 17.61 1.19 48.44
N GLU A 66 18.50 1.75 49.26
CA GLU A 66 19.48 1.00 50.02
C GLU A 66 18.76 0.40 51.24
N ILE A 67 18.58 -0.92 51.23
CA ILE A 67 18.00 -1.66 52.36
C ILE A 67 19.12 -1.86 53.39
N LEU A 68 19.10 -1.05 54.45
CA LEU A 68 19.81 -1.36 55.69
C LEU A 68 18.83 -2.03 56.64
N THR A 69 18.92 -3.36 56.73
CA THR A 69 18.33 -4.17 57.79
C THR A 69 19.06 -3.89 59.10
N GLY A 70 18.52 -2.97 59.89
CA GLY A 70 18.90 -2.75 61.29
C GLY A 70 17.89 -3.39 62.23
N ASN A 71 18.20 -4.61 62.67
CA ASN A 71 17.55 -5.26 63.80
C ASN A 71 17.68 -4.37 65.06
N HIS A 72 16.66 -4.34 65.92
CA HIS A 72 16.73 -4.34 67.40
C HIS A 72 15.46 -3.74 68.05
N ARG A 73 14.50 -4.66 68.23
CA ARG A 73 13.50 -4.75 69.31
C ARG A 73 13.66 -3.75 70.47
N ALA A 74 12.59 -3.03 70.80
CA ALA A 74 12.39 -2.45 72.13
C ALA A 74 10.96 -2.75 72.63
N THR A 75 10.94 -3.46 73.76
CA THR A 75 10.01 -3.50 74.92
C THR A 75 8.50 -3.30 74.75
N LEU A 76 7.75 -4.24 75.36
CA LEU A 76 6.30 -4.40 75.38
C LEU A 76 5.54 -3.31 76.17
N GLU A 77 4.43 -2.82 75.61
CA GLU A 77 3.32 -2.21 76.34
C GLU A 77 2.12 -3.18 76.45
N ALA A 78 1.36 -3.05 77.53
CA ALA A 78 0.17 -3.85 77.82
C ALA A 78 -0.96 -3.60 76.80
N PRO A 79 -1.85 -4.60 76.56
CA PRO A 79 -2.60 -4.69 75.32
C PRO A 79 -3.77 -3.71 75.29
N ALA A 80 -3.71 -2.75 74.37
CA ALA A 80 -4.92 -2.10 73.87
C ALA A 80 -5.67 -3.15 73.03
N MET A 81 -6.92 -3.44 73.40
CA MET A 81 -7.85 -4.17 72.53
C MET A 81 -7.95 -3.40 71.21
N PRO A 82 -7.53 -3.97 70.08
CA PRO A 82 -7.61 -3.27 68.81
C PRO A 82 -9.09 -3.16 68.44
N GLY A 83 -9.58 -1.93 68.29
CA GLY A 83 -10.91 -1.64 67.73
C GLY A 83 -11.05 -2.02 66.25
N GLN A 84 -10.01 -2.62 65.66
CA GLN A 84 -10.00 -3.13 64.30
C GLN A 84 -9.29 -4.46 64.25
N ILE A 85 -10.03 -5.49 63.83
CA ILE A 85 -9.50 -6.81 63.52
C ILE A 85 -8.94 -6.74 62.10
N ASP A 86 -7.62 -6.85 61.97
CA ASP A 86 -6.97 -6.99 60.68
C ASP A 86 -7.17 -8.41 60.13
N LEU A 87 -8.05 -8.54 59.15
CA LEU A 87 -8.35 -9.80 58.46
C LEU A 87 -7.16 -10.34 57.66
N ALA A 88 -6.11 -9.55 57.41
CA ALA A 88 -4.90 -10.01 56.72
C ALA A 88 -4.16 -11.08 57.54
N ARG A 89 -4.26 -11.04 58.87
CA ARG A 89 -3.63 -12.02 59.78
C ARG A 89 -4.21 -13.43 59.67
N PHE A 90 -5.40 -13.58 59.09
CA PHE A 90 -6.06 -14.87 58.88
C PHE A 90 -5.87 -15.43 57.46
N ARG A 91 -5.27 -14.67 56.54
CA ARG A 91 -5.11 -15.08 55.12
C ARG A 91 -3.81 -15.83 54.82
N GLY A 92 -2.83 -15.82 55.73
CA GLY A 92 -1.48 -16.33 55.45
C GLY A 92 -0.76 -15.49 54.39
N ASP A 93 0.55 -15.66 54.23
CA ASP A 93 1.38 -14.95 53.24
C ASP A 93 1.07 -15.39 51.80
N ILE A 94 -0.15 -15.17 51.33
CA ILE A 94 -0.58 -15.40 49.95
C ILE A 94 -0.57 -14.05 49.24
N GLU A 95 0.51 -13.79 48.49
CA GLU A 95 0.55 -12.69 47.53
C GLU A 95 -0.48 -12.96 46.42
N VAL A 96 -1.62 -12.29 46.49
CA VAL A 96 -2.57 -12.24 45.36
C VAL A 96 -2.03 -11.22 44.35
N ARG A 97 -1.36 -11.71 43.31
CA ARG A 97 -1.02 -10.91 42.13
C ARG A 97 -2.29 -10.75 41.29
N SER A 98 -2.99 -9.65 41.47
CA SER A 98 -4.10 -9.25 40.60
C SER A 98 -3.61 -8.17 39.64
N TYR A 99 -4.01 -8.25 38.37
CA TYR A 99 -3.99 -7.09 37.50
C TYR A 99 -4.88 -6.00 38.10
N GLU A 100 -4.50 -4.73 37.91
CA GLU A 100 -5.26 -3.59 38.44
C GLU A 100 -6.69 -3.57 37.86
N ASP A 101 -6.85 -4.07 36.62
CA ASP A 101 -8.14 -4.35 35.99
C ASP A 101 -8.06 -5.52 34.97
N PRO A 102 -8.19 -6.78 35.42
CA PRO A 102 -8.02 -7.97 34.56
C PRO A 102 -9.10 -8.07 33.47
N VAL A 103 -10.25 -7.43 33.65
CA VAL A 103 -11.35 -7.46 32.67
C VAL A 103 -11.01 -6.55 31.49
N ASN A 104 -10.47 -5.37 31.77
CA ASN A 104 -10.05 -4.44 30.73
C ASN A 104 -8.86 -4.98 29.91
N GLU A 105 -7.89 -5.65 30.55
CA GLU A 105 -6.78 -6.29 29.83
C GLU A 105 -7.26 -7.45 28.94
N ALA A 106 -8.18 -8.29 29.43
CA ALA A 106 -8.77 -9.35 28.63
C ALA A 106 -9.57 -8.81 27.44
N ALA A 107 -10.32 -7.71 27.62
CA ALA A 107 -11.06 -7.05 26.55
C ALA A 107 -10.12 -6.48 25.47
N ALA A 108 -9.00 -5.86 25.88
CA ALA A 108 -7.99 -5.36 24.96
C ALA A 108 -7.33 -6.49 24.15
N ALA A 109 -7.04 -7.63 24.79
CA ALA A 109 -6.48 -8.79 24.11
C ALA A 109 -7.46 -9.40 23.10
N MET A 110 -8.75 -9.53 23.46
CA MET A 110 -9.78 -10.01 22.53
C MET A 110 -9.95 -9.09 21.32
N ALA A 111 -10.00 -7.77 21.54
CA ALA A 111 -10.09 -6.79 20.46
C ALA A 111 -8.87 -6.86 19.51
N LEU A 112 -7.68 -7.12 20.06
CA LEU A 112 -6.47 -7.32 19.25
C LEU A 112 -6.56 -8.59 18.40
N PHE A 113 -7.04 -9.71 18.97
CA PHE A 113 -7.22 -10.95 18.21
C PHE A 113 -8.26 -10.81 17.09
N ASP A 114 -9.38 -10.14 17.36
CA ASP A 114 -10.41 -9.88 16.34
C ASP A 114 -9.87 -8.98 15.21
N ALA A 115 -9.10 -7.95 15.57
CA ALA A 115 -8.45 -7.08 14.59
C ALA A 115 -7.44 -7.85 13.73
N LEU A 116 -6.65 -8.74 14.33
CA LEU A 116 -5.68 -9.57 13.62
C LEU A 116 -6.38 -10.56 12.68
N SER A 117 -7.44 -11.24 13.15
CA SER A 117 -8.23 -12.14 12.30
C SER A 117 -8.81 -11.41 11.10
N SER A 118 -9.44 -10.26 11.34
CA SER A 118 -10.02 -9.44 10.25
C SER A 118 -8.95 -8.95 9.26
N ALA A 119 -7.74 -8.63 9.73
CA ALA A 119 -6.64 -8.24 8.86
C ALA A 119 -6.15 -9.40 7.99
N MET A 120 -6.04 -10.60 8.55
CA MET A 120 -5.68 -11.81 7.80
C MET A 120 -6.71 -12.17 6.74
N ASP A 121 -8.01 -12.08 7.07
CA ASP A 121 -9.08 -12.36 6.10
C ASP A 121 -9.02 -11.38 4.91
N LYS A 122 -8.81 -10.08 5.19
CA LYS A 122 -8.66 -9.07 4.13
C LYS A 122 -7.43 -9.28 3.26
N ASP A 123 -6.32 -9.73 3.84
CA ASP A 123 -5.09 -10.03 3.09
C ASP A 123 -5.29 -11.22 2.16
N LEU A 124 -5.99 -12.26 2.62
CA LEU A 124 -6.37 -13.40 1.79
C LEU A 124 -7.28 -12.97 0.63
N ASP A 125 -8.32 -12.18 0.88
CA ASP A 125 -9.21 -11.67 -0.16
C ASP A 125 -8.48 -10.85 -1.22
N GLN A 126 -7.54 -10.01 -0.79
CA GLN A 126 -6.68 -9.22 -1.69
C GLN A 126 -5.79 -10.12 -2.54
N SER A 127 -5.17 -11.12 -1.91
CA SER A 127 -4.31 -12.09 -2.59
C SER A 127 -5.09 -12.89 -3.65
N PHE A 128 -6.29 -13.36 -3.33
CA PHE A 128 -7.17 -14.04 -4.29
C PHE A 128 -7.55 -13.14 -5.46
N THR A 129 -7.96 -11.90 -5.18
CA THR A 129 -8.32 -10.92 -6.20
C THR A 129 -7.14 -10.62 -7.13
N GLN A 130 -5.93 -10.49 -6.58
CA GLN A 130 -4.72 -10.24 -7.34
C GLN A 130 -4.36 -11.45 -8.23
N LEU A 131 -4.50 -12.66 -7.72
CA LEU A 131 -4.25 -13.89 -8.48
C LEU A 131 -5.24 -14.02 -9.64
N GLU A 132 -6.53 -13.79 -9.41
CA GLU A 132 -7.56 -13.83 -10.44
C GLU A 132 -7.29 -12.79 -11.54
N THR A 133 -7.02 -11.54 -11.14
CA THR A 133 -6.70 -10.45 -12.08
C THR A 133 -5.46 -10.77 -12.92
N THR A 134 -4.43 -11.34 -12.29
CA THR A 134 -3.19 -11.75 -12.98
C THR A 134 -3.48 -12.86 -13.99
N THR A 135 -4.27 -13.87 -13.59
CA THR A 135 -4.63 -15.00 -14.45
C THR A 135 -5.36 -14.53 -15.71
N VAL A 136 -6.37 -13.65 -15.55
CA VAL A 136 -7.11 -13.08 -16.68
C VAL A 136 -6.19 -12.25 -17.58
N THR A 137 -5.30 -11.45 -17.00
CA THR A 137 -4.36 -10.62 -17.77
C THR A 137 -3.38 -11.47 -18.58
N VAL A 138 -2.87 -12.55 -18.01
CA VAL A 138 -1.98 -13.50 -18.70
C VAL A 138 -2.71 -14.14 -19.88
N GLN A 139 -3.93 -14.63 -19.68
CA GLN A 139 -4.72 -15.24 -20.77
C GLN A 139 -4.99 -14.23 -21.91
N GLN A 140 -5.31 -12.98 -21.59
CA GLN A 140 -5.50 -11.95 -22.61
C GLN A 140 -4.21 -11.63 -23.38
N LEU A 141 -3.07 -11.66 -22.69
CA LEU A 141 -1.76 -11.41 -23.30
C LEU A 141 -1.37 -12.56 -24.24
N GLU A 142 -1.60 -13.80 -23.83
CA GLU A 142 -1.39 -14.99 -24.67
C GLU A 142 -2.23 -14.92 -25.95
N GLN A 143 -3.54 -14.65 -25.83
CA GLN A 143 -4.42 -14.49 -26.99
C GLN A 143 -3.95 -13.39 -27.96
N ARG A 144 -3.48 -12.25 -27.42
CA ARG A 144 -2.95 -11.17 -28.27
C ARG A 144 -1.62 -11.53 -28.93
N ALA A 145 -0.76 -12.27 -28.24
CA ALA A 145 0.50 -12.74 -28.79
C ALA A 145 0.27 -13.71 -29.95
N GLU A 146 -0.68 -14.63 -29.80
CA GLU A 146 -1.10 -15.54 -30.87
C GLU A 146 -1.67 -14.79 -32.07
N ALA A 147 -2.61 -13.87 -31.85
CA ALA A 147 -3.18 -13.05 -32.92
C ALA A 147 -2.13 -12.22 -33.67
N LEU A 148 -1.13 -11.68 -32.95
CA LEU A 148 -0.03 -10.95 -33.56
C LEU A 148 0.85 -11.86 -34.44
N LYS A 149 1.12 -13.08 -33.98
CA LYS A 149 1.87 -14.08 -34.75
C LYS A 149 1.14 -14.46 -36.03
N GLU A 150 -0.17 -14.67 -35.97
CA GLU A 150 -0.99 -14.92 -37.15
C GLU A 150 -0.93 -13.75 -38.15
N LYS A 151 -1.09 -12.51 -37.66
CA LYS A 151 -0.98 -11.30 -38.49
C LYS A 151 0.39 -11.14 -39.12
N GLN A 152 1.46 -11.51 -38.42
CA GLN A 152 2.81 -11.48 -38.96
C GLN A 152 2.97 -12.48 -40.11
N LEU A 153 2.43 -13.70 -39.96
CA LEU A 153 2.43 -14.71 -41.03
C LEU A 153 1.61 -14.25 -42.24
N GLU A 154 0.41 -13.72 -42.02
CA GLU A 154 -0.46 -13.17 -43.06
C GLU A 154 0.26 -12.07 -43.85
N TYR A 155 0.92 -11.14 -43.14
CA TYR A 155 1.70 -10.08 -43.75
C TYR A 155 2.87 -10.63 -44.59
N GLN A 156 3.65 -11.57 -44.05
CA GLN A 156 4.76 -12.20 -44.78
C GLN A 156 4.30 -12.90 -46.06
N ILE A 157 3.17 -13.63 -46.01
CA ILE A 157 2.58 -14.30 -47.17
C ILE A 157 2.16 -13.25 -48.21
N THR A 158 1.46 -12.21 -47.76
CA THR A 158 0.97 -11.13 -48.63
C THR A 158 2.13 -10.41 -49.33
N GLN A 159 3.20 -10.11 -48.61
CA GLN A 159 4.41 -9.50 -49.18
C GLN A 159 5.08 -10.42 -50.21
N LYS A 160 5.17 -11.73 -49.96
CA LYS A 160 5.71 -12.69 -50.94
C LYS A 160 4.87 -12.74 -52.20
N ILE A 161 3.54 -12.70 -52.08
CA ILE A 161 2.62 -12.68 -53.23
C ILE A 161 2.80 -11.38 -54.03
N LEU A 162 2.81 -10.23 -53.36
CA LEU A 162 3.00 -8.93 -54.01
C LEU A 162 4.35 -8.86 -54.73
N ALA A 163 5.44 -9.29 -54.10
CA ALA A 163 6.77 -9.32 -54.71
C ALA A 163 6.78 -10.22 -55.97
N ARG A 164 6.14 -11.39 -55.92
CA ARG A 164 6.04 -12.29 -57.08
C ARG A 164 5.25 -11.65 -58.21
N LEU A 165 4.12 -11.02 -57.90
CA LEU A 165 3.27 -10.35 -58.89
C LEU A 165 3.99 -9.15 -59.52
N GLN A 166 4.71 -8.37 -58.72
CA GLN A 166 5.51 -7.26 -59.19
C GLN A 166 6.63 -7.75 -60.12
N ASN A 167 7.39 -8.78 -59.72
CA ASN A 167 8.44 -9.37 -60.56
C ASN A 167 7.89 -9.88 -61.91
N GLN A 168 6.72 -10.53 -61.89
CA GLN A 168 6.06 -10.96 -63.11
C GLN A 168 5.71 -9.77 -64.01
N LYS A 169 5.10 -8.72 -63.44
CA LYS A 169 4.73 -7.51 -64.21
C LYS A 169 5.93 -6.76 -64.75
N THR A 170 7.03 -6.69 -63.99
CA THR A 170 8.30 -6.12 -64.46
C THR A 170 8.93 -6.93 -65.59
N SER A 171 8.86 -8.27 -65.52
CA SER A 171 9.31 -9.15 -66.61
C SER A 171 8.47 -8.96 -67.87
N GLU A 172 7.13 -8.99 -67.75
CA GLU A 172 6.19 -8.73 -68.85
C GLU A 172 6.45 -7.37 -69.51
N LEU A 173 6.66 -6.32 -68.69
CA LEU A 173 7.00 -4.98 -69.19
C LEU A 173 8.34 -4.98 -69.94
N SER A 174 9.36 -5.64 -69.40
CA SER A 174 10.69 -5.71 -70.01
C SER A 174 10.64 -6.43 -71.36
N GLU A 175 9.87 -7.52 -71.47
CA GLU A 175 9.63 -8.21 -72.72
C GLU A 175 8.89 -7.34 -73.74
N LEU A 176 7.85 -6.61 -73.32
CA LEU A 176 7.10 -5.70 -74.19
C LEU A 176 7.99 -4.55 -74.70
N LEU A 177 8.81 -3.97 -73.82
CA LEU A 177 9.77 -2.93 -74.19
C LEU A 177 10.83 -3.47 -75.17
N GLY A 178 11.35 -4.67 -74.94
CA GLY A 178 12.28 -5.33 -75.87
C GLY A 178 11.65 -5.57 -77.26
N LYS A 179 10.40 -6.04 -77.30
CA LYS A 179 9.65 -6.21 -78.57
C LYS A 179 9.42 -4.87 -79.28
N ALA A 180 9.05 -3.83 -78.55
CA ALA A 180 8.85 -2.49 -79.11
C ALA A 180 10.14 -1.91 -79.70
N GLN A 181 11.28 -2.09 -79.03
CA GLN A 181 12.59 -1.68 -79.56
C GLN A 181 12.99 -2.46 -80.81
N ALA A 182 12.74 -3.77 -80.86
CA ALA A 182 13.03 -4.57 -82.06
C ALA A 182 12.20 -4.13 -83.27
N LEU A 183 10.93 -3.75 -83.06
CA LEU A 183 10.05 -3.23 -84.11
C LEU A 183 10.41 -1.80 -84.54
N GLY A 184 10.88 -0.95 -83.62
CA GLY A 184 11.29 0.43 -83.91
C GLY A 184 12.71 0.58 -84.45
N GLY A 185 13.61 -0.36 -84.15
CA GLY A 185 15.02 -0.34 -84.54
C GLY A 185 15.36 -0.98 -85.89
N GLY A 186 14.41 -1.72 -86.50
CA GLY A 186 14.60 -2.40 -87.78
C GLY A 186 14.48 -1.51 -89.04
N GLY A 187 14.49 -0.18 -88.89
CA GLY A 187 14.29 0.78 -89.99
C GLY A 187 15.53 1.57 -90.43
N GLY A 188 16.73 1.21 -89.96
CA GLY A 188 17.95 1.99 -90.23
C GLY A 188 19.16 1.14 -90.63
N GLN A 189 19.27 0.92 -91.95
CA GLN A 189 20.41 0.41 -92.75
C GLN A 189 20.74 -1.08 -92.69
#